data_AF-A0A7W0PCQ8-F1
#
_entry.id   AF-A0A7W0PCQ8-F1
#
_cell.length_a   1.000
_cell.length_b   1.000
_cell.length_c   1.000
_cell.angle_alpha   90.00
_cell.angle_beta   90.00
_cell.angle_gamma   90.00
#
_symmetry.space_group_name_H-M   'P 1'
#
loop_
_entity.id
_entity.type
_entity.pdbx_description
1 polymer ?
#
loop_
_entity_poly.entity_id
_entity_poly.type
_entity_poly.pdbx_seq_one_letter_code
_entity_poly.pdbx_strand_id
1 'polypeptide(L)'
;MSGRACLPGVSEFFSDELATILNSGRMYAGALAVDCVTVVDQLPQTHAAVADGLLDWPRARVLAEMLGERTPSIIAAVASEIVPEAAGLSLRLLRSRVHKALIRIDALAAQERFARPHARRMCTRIRPRTGWAC
;
A
#
# COMPACT_ATOMS: atom_id res chain seq x y z
N MET A 1 4.68 5.61 -22.44
CA MET A 1 3.53 4.78 -22.07
C MET A 1 3.00 5.28 -20.72
N SER A 2 2.08 6.25 -20.72
CA SER A 2 1.48 6.80 -19.49
C SER A 2 0.08 6.24 -19.36
N GLY A 3 -0.10 5.32 -18.40
CA GLY A 3 -1.39 4.78 -18.04
C GLY A 3 -2.22 5.85 -17.34
N ARG A 4 -3.41 6.10 -17.88
CA ARG A 4 -4.46 6.89 -17.25
C ARG A 4 -4.74 6.24 -15.90
N ALA A 5 -4.38 6.89 -14.79
CA ALA A 5 -4.82 6.47 -13.47
C ALA A 5 -6.33 6.80 -13.38
N CYS A 6 -7.16 5.93 -13.95
CA CYS A 6 -8.60 6.08 -13.91
C CYS A 6 -9.06 5.64 -12.53
N LEU A 7 -9.43 6.60 -11.68
CA LEU A 7 -10.13 6.30 -10.45
C LEU A 7 -11.54 5.81 -10.81
N PRO A 8 -12.01 4.69 -10.23
CA PRO A 8 -13.37 4.23 -10.50
C PRO A 8 -14.39 5.22 -9.92
N GLY A 9 -15.49 5.44 -10.64
CA GLY A 9 -16.60 6.26 -10.16
C GLY A 9 -16.42 7.77 -10.30
N VAL A 10 -15.37 8.26 -10.97
CA VAL A 10 -15.21 9.68 -11.31
C VAL A 10 -15.33 9.93 -12.81
N SER A 11 -15.58 11.18 -13.19
CA SER A 11 -15.58 11.65 -14.58
C SER A 11 -14.26 11.33 -15.29
N GLU A 12 -14.32 11.04 -16.59
CA GLU A 12 -13.13 10.79 -17.39
C GLU A 12 -12.20 12.02 -17.55
N PHE A 13 -12.75 13.21 -17.26
CA PHE A 13 -12.08 14.51 -17.25
C PHE A 13 -11.56 14.91 -15.85
N PHE A 14 -11.79 14.08 -14.83
CA PHE A 14 -11.48 14.43 -13.44
C PHE A 14 -10.04 14.91 -13.25
N SER A 15 -9.05 14.26 -13.88
CA SER A 15 -7.65 14.69 -13.77
C SER A 15 -7.38 16.07 -14.39
N ASP A 16 -8.15 16.49 -15.40
CA ASP A 16 -8.03 17.82 -16.02
C ASP A 16 -8.64 18.90 -15.16
N GLU A 17 -9.85 18.65 -14.68
CA GLU A 17 -10.58 19.56 -13.81
C GLU A 17 -9.78 19.78 -12.52
N LEU A 18 -9.26 18.70 -11.93
CA LEU A 18 -8.42 18.76 -10.75
C LEU A 18 -7.11 19.51 -11.02
N ALA A 19 -6.47 19.26 -12.16
CA ALA A 19 -5.25 19.98 -12.55
C ALA A 19 -5.49 21.48 -12.67
N THR A 20 -6.63 21.87 -13.23
CA THR A 20 -7.04 23.27 -13.38
C THR A 20 -7.26 23.93 -12.02
N ILE A 21 -7.97 23.27 -11.10
CA ILE A 21 -8.23 23.77 -9.75
C ILE A 21 -6.94 23.91 -8.94
N LEU A 22 -6.05 22.92 -9.03
CA LEU A 22 -4.79 22.90 -8.29
C LEU A 22 -3.68 23.74 -8.94
N ASN A 23 -3.94 24.37 -10.10
CA ASN A 23 -2.95 25.05 -10.92
C ASN A 23 -1.67 24.19 -11.12
N SER A 24 -1.88 22.95 -11.57
CA SER A 24 -0.82 21.94 -11.69
C SER A 24 -0.93 21.15 -13.00
N GLY A 25 0.03 20.26 -13.28
CA GLY A 25 -0.03 19.39 -14.44
C GLY A 25 -0.98 18.20 -14.24
N ARG A 26 -1.67 17.77 -15.30
CA ARG A 26 -2.57 16.59 -15.31
C ARG A 26 -1.96 15.36 -14.62
N MET A 27 -0.70 15.04 -14.93
CA MET A 27 -0.02 13.87 -14.37
C MET A 27 0.13 13.96 -12.84
N TYR A 28 0.44 15.15 -12.33
CA TYR A 28 0.55 15.39 -10.89
C TYR A 28 -0.82 15.27 -10.22
N ALA A 29 -1.85 15.93 -10.78
CA ALA A 29 -3.21 15.89 -10.24
C ALA A 29 -3.77 14.46 -10.18
N GLY A 30 -3.58 13.68 -11.26
CA GLY A 30 -4.00 12.28 -11.29
C GLY A 30 -3.30 11.42 -10.24
N ALA A 31 -1.96 11.55 -10.12
CA ALA A 31 -1.20 10.82 -9.12
C ALA A 31 -1.61 11.21 -7.69
N LEU A 32 -1.78 12.51 -7.43
CA LEU A 32 -2.24 13.02 -6.15
C LEU A 32 -3.59 12.42 -5.76
N ALA A 33 -4.53 12.35 -6.70
CA ALA A 33 -5.85 11.80 -6.42
C ALA A 33 -5.80 10.30 -6.08
N VAL A 34 -4.97 9.51 -6.77
CA VAL A 34 -4.74 8.11 -6.39
C VAL A 34 -4.17 8.01 -5.00
N ASP A 35 -3.12 8.78 -4.69
CA ASP A 35 -2.49 8.78 -3.38
C ASP A 35 -3.52 9.13 -2.27
N CYS A 36 -4.37 10.15 -2.51
CA CYS A 36 -5.42 10.54 -1.57
C CYS A 36 -6.44 9.42 -1.35
N VAL A 37 -6.93 8.78 -2.41
CA VAL A 37 -7.87 7.65 -2.31
C VAL A 37 -7.23 6.50 -1.53
N THR A 38 -5.97 6.16 -1.82
CA THR A 38 -5.24 5.14 -1.07
C THR A 38 -5.15 5.47 0.42
N VAL A 39 -4.82 6.72 0.77
CA VAL A 39 -4.75 7.13 2.18
C VAL A 39 -6.10 7.02 2.88
N VAL A 40 -7.17 7.52 2.25
CA VAL A 40 -8.52 7.53 2.82
C VAL A 40 -9.07 6.11 2.98
N ASP A 41 -8.94 5.28 1.95
CA ASP A 41 -9.61 3.97 1.91
C ASP A 41 -8.81 2.88 2.61
N GLN A 42 -7.48 2.95 2.58
CA GLN A 42 -6.63 1.84 3.02
C GLN A 42 -5.77 2.16 4.24
N LEU A 43 -5.49 3.43 4.55
CA LEU A 43 -4.62 3.82 5.65
C LEU A 43 -5.35 4.68 6.70
N PRO A 44 -6.32 4.13 7.44
CA PRO A 44 -7.17 4.91 8.36
C PRO A 44 -6.38 5.64 9.45
N GLN A 45 -5.30 5.05 9.96
CA GLN A 45 -4.44 5.71 10.96
C GLN A 45 -3.66 6.90 10.37
N THR A 46 -3.14 6.73 9.14
CA THR A 46 -2.47 7.81 8.42
C THR A 46 -3.46 8.93 8.09
N HIS A 47 -4.65 8.57 7.61
CA HIS A 47 -5.71 9.52 7.31
C HIS A 47 -6.11 10.35 8.55
N ALA A 48 -6.31 9.69 9.70
CA ALA A 48 -6.59 10.38 10.96
C ALA A 48 -5.45 11.34 11.34
N ALA A 49 -4.19 10.90 11.27
CA ALA A 49 -3.05 11.75 11.61
C ALA A 49 -2.92 12.97 10.69
N VAL A 50 -3.25 12.84 9.39
CA VAL A 50 -3.29 13.97 8.46
C VAL A 50 -4.46 14.90 8.77
N ALA A 51 -5.65 14.35 9.04
CA ALA A 51 -6.84 15.12 9.38
C ALA A 51 -6.66 15.94 10.68
N ASP A 52 -5.95 15.38 11.65
CA ASP A 52 -5.61 16.03 12.93
C ASP A 52 -4.41 17.00 12.81
N GLY A 53 -3.79 17.12 11.63
CA GLY A 53 -2.61 17.96 11.41
C GLY A 53 -1.32 17.45 12.08
N LEU A 54 -1.32 16.22 12.59
CA LEU A 54 -0.17 15.56 13.21
C LEU A 54 0.84 15.04 12.17
N LEU A 55 0.39 14.85 10.92
CA LEU A 55 1.22 14.36 9.82
C LEU A 55 1.02 15.21 8.57
N ASP A 56 2.12 15.54 7.88
CA ASP A 56 2.05 16.29 6.63
C ASP A 56 1.87 15.39 5.39
N TRP A 57 1.38 16.01 4.31
CA TRP A 57 1.07 15.30 3.08
C TRP A 57 2.27 14.58 2.44
N PRO A 58 3.49 15.15 2.37
CA PRO A 58 4.64 14.44 1.83
C PRO A 58 4.94 13.12 2.55
N ARG A 59 4.77 13.05 3.87
CA ARG A 59 4.95 11.80 4.64
C ARG A 59 3.79 10.84 4.46
N ALA A 60 2.55 11.33 4.43
CA ALA A 60 1.38 10.51 4.15
C ALA A 60 1.50 9.82 2.78
N ARG A 61 1.99 10.53 1.77
CA ARG A 61 2.26 9.98 0.44
C ARG A 61 3.33 8.88 0.45
N VAL A 62 4.40 9.04 1.24
CA VAL A 62 5.40 7.97 1.43
C VAL A 62 4.76 6.72 2.02
N LEU A 63 3.86 6.87 3.00
CA LEU A 63 3.15 5.74 3.58
C LEU A 63 2.21 5.08 2.57
N ALA A 64 1.47 5.87 1.79
CA ALA A 64 0.60 5.36 0.73
C ALA A 64 1.38 4.55 -0.32
N GLU A 65 2.50 5.07 -0.80
CA GLU A 65 3.36 4.38 -1.78
C GLU A 65 3.90 3.03 -1.25
N MET A 66 4.27 2.97 0.03
CA MET A 66 4.89 1.77 0.60
C MET A 66 3.87 0.73 1.11
N LEU A 67 2.65 1.17 1.46
CA LEU A 67 1.65 0.33 2.13
C LEU A 67 0.37 0.10 1.32
N GLY A 68 0.10 0.87 0.26
CA GLY A 68 -1.17 0.88 -0.50
C GLY A 68 -1.54 -0.40 -1.28
N GLU A 69 -0.76 -1.47 -1.14
CA GLU A 69 -1.06 -2.81 -1.70
C GLU A 69 -0.82 -3.92 -0.67
N ARG A 70 -0.65 -3.57 0.60
CA ARG A 70 -0.39 -4.53 1.68
C ARG A 70 -1.69 -5.01 2.31
N THR A 71 -1.61 -6.12 3.03
CA THR A 71 -2.79 -6.62 3.75
C THR A 71 -3.16 -5.67 4.90
N PRO A 72 -4.45 -5.57 5.27
CA PRO A 72 -4.88 -4.69 6.36
C PRO A 72 -4.13 -4.94 7.69
N SER A 73 -3.76 -6.19 7.97
CA SER A 73 -2.97 -6.56 9.14
C SER A 73 -1.57 -5.96 9.13
N ILE A 74 -0.88 -5.97 7.98
CA ILE A 74 0.46 -5.37 7.83
C ILE A 74 0.34 -3.85 7.89
N ILE A 75 -0.66 -3.27 7.25
CA ILE A 75 -0.92 -1.82 7.28
C ILE A 75 -1.10 -1.37 8.73
N ALA A 76 -1.99 -2.01 9.48
CA ALA A 76 -2.25 -1.65 10.87
C ALA A 76 -1.00 -1.79 11.76
N ALA A 77 -0.25 -2.89 11.60
CA ALA A 77 0.98 -3.12 12.36
C ALA A 77 2.04 -2.05 12.07
N VAL A 78 2.35 -1.79 10.80
CA VAL A 78 3.34 -0.77 10.41
C VAL A 78 2.88 0.63 10.80
N ALA A 79 1.61 0.98 10.54
CA ALA A 79 1.09 2.31 10.85
C ALA A 79 1.15 2.60 12.35
N SER A 80 0.84 1.62 13.20
CA SER A 80 0.91 1.79 14.66
C SER A 80 2.33 2.05 15.17
N GLU A 81 3.34 1.48 14.52
CA GLU A 81 4.76 1.71 14.86
C GLU A 81 5.25 3.05 14.30
N ILE A 82 4.86 3.40 13.07
CA ILE A 82 5.51 4.49 12.32
C ILE A 82 4.80 5.83 12.48
N VAL A 83 3.46 5.87 12.47
CA VAL A 83 2.69 7.13 12.46
C VAL A 83 3.04 8.05 13.64
N PRO A 84 3.22 7.56 14.89
CA PRO A 84 3.57 8.42 16.02
C PRO A 84 4.91 9.16 15.87
N GLU A 85 5.90 8.56 15.21
CA GLU A 85 7.22 9.15 15.03
C GLU A 85 7.38 9.88 13.68
N ALA A 86 6.50 9.61 12.71
CA ALA A 86 6.69 9.98 11.31
C ALA A 86 6.93 11.48 11.10
N ALA A 87 6.24 12.35 11.85
CA ALA A 87 6.38 13.81 11.75
C ALA A 87 7.83 14.28 12.00
N GLY A 88 8.57 13.62 12.91
CA GLY A 88 9.95 13.95 13.23
C GLY A 88 10.99 13.43 12.22
N LEU A 89 10.60 12.58 11.27
CA LEU A 89 11.52 11.93 10.34
C LEU A 89 11.61 12.69 9.01
N SER A 90 12.81 12.76 8.43
CA SER A 90 12.95 13.12 7.01
C SER A 90 12.31 12.03 6.12
N LEU A 91 11.89 12.38 4.90
CA LEU A 91 11.27 11.41 3.98
C LEU A 91 12.16 10.19 3.70
N ARG A 92 13.49 10.41 3.59
CA ARG A 92 14.46 9.32 3.44
C ARG A 92 14.50 8.40 4.66
N LEU A 93 14.50 8.98 5.86
CA LEU A 93 14.52 8.22 7.10
C LEU A 93 13.20 7.49 7.32
N LEU A 94 12.07 8.12 7.00
CA LEU A 94 10.74 7.52 7.02
C LEU A 94 10.70 6.26 6.13
N ARG A 95 11.11 6.36 4.86
CA ARG A 95 11.21 5.19 3.96
C ARG A 95 12.06 4.08 4.55
N SER A 96 13.23 4.43 5.10
CA SER A 96 14.12 3.45 5.73
C SER A 96 13.48 2.76 6.94
N ARG A 97 12.78 3.53 7.80
CA ARG A 97 12.08 3.00 8.97
C ARG A 97 10.92 2.08 8.58
N VAL A 98 10.08 2.51 7.64
CA VAL A 98 8.97 1.69 7.11
C VAL A 98 9.50 0.39 6.51
N HIS A 99 10.56 0.46 5.71
CA HIS A 99 11.17 -0.73 5.12
C HIS A 99 11.68 -1.72 6.18
N LYS A 100 12.34 -1.22 7.23
CA LYS A 100 12.79 -2.05 8.37
C LYS A 100 11.62 -2.67 9.15
N ALA A 101 10.54 -1.92 9.35
CA ALA A 101 9.34 -2.42 10.02
C ALA A 101 8.69 -3.55 9.21
N LEU A 102 8.56 -3.38 7.89
CA LEU A 102 8.03 -4.41 6.98
C LEU A 102 8.86 -5.70 7.04
N ILE A 103 10.19 -5.61 6.95
CA ILE A 103 11.08 -6.79 7.06
C ILE A 103 10.87 -7.51 8.40
N ARG A 104 10.75 -6.76 9.50
CA ARG A 104 10.56 -7.34 10.83
C ARG A 104 9.22 -8.07 10.95
N ILE A 105 8.14 -7.45 10.48
CA ILE A 105 6.79 -8.03 10.49
C ILE A 105 6.72 -9.28 9.61
N ASP A 106 7.33 -9.24 8.42
CA ASP A 106 7.40 -10.40 7.53
C ASP A 106 8.19 -11.56 8.15
N ALA A 107 9.28 -11.26 8.85
CA ALA A 107 10.06 -12.27 9.58
C ALA A 107 9.25 -12.93 10.70
N LEU A 108 8.48 -12.14 11.47
CA LEU A 108 7.58 -12.68 12.50
C LEU A 108 6.49 -13.57 11.89
N ALA A 109 5.86 -13.12 10.80
CA ALA A 109 4.87 -13.91 10.08
C ALA A 109 5.46 -15.20 9.48
N ALA A 110 6.73 -15.18 9.06
CA ALA A 110 7.44 -16.39 8.64
C ALA A 110 7.67 -17.34 9.82
N GLN A 111 8.18 -16.86 10.95
CA GLN A 111 8.41 -17.67 12.15
C GLN A 111 7.13 -18.34 12.64
N GLU A 112 6.00 -17.63 12.68
CA GLU A 112 4.70 -18.21 13.03
C GLU A 112 4.27 -19.33 12.07
N ARG A 113 4.54 -19.19 10.77
CA ARG A 113 4.25 -20.23 9.76
C ARG A 113 5.11 -21.47 9.95
N PHE A 114 6.38 -21.30 10.35
CA PHE A 114 7.28 -22.42 10.65
C PHE A 114 6.95 -23.11 11.98
N ALA A 115 6.56 -22.35 13.00
CA ALA A 115 6.21 -22.88 14.33
C ALA A 115 4.86 -23.63 14.34
N ARG A 116 3.97 -23.36 13.36
CA ARG A 116 2.75 -24.16 13.17
C ARG A 116 3.13 -25.55 12.66
N PRO A 117 2.79 -26.64 13.39
CA PRO A 117 2.97 -28.00 12.90
C PRO A 117 2.30 -28.09 11.54
N HIS A 118 3.05 -28.43 10.49
CA HIS A 118 2.49 -28.60 9.16
C HIS A 118 1.48 -29.76 9.19
N ALA A 119 0.20 -29.45 9.37
CA ALA A 119 -0.86 -30.37 9.01
C ALA A 119 -0.67 -30.68 7.53
N ARG A 120 -0.24 -31.91 7.24
CA ARG A 120 0.21 -32.37 5.93
C ARG A 120 -0.76 -31.93 4.84
N ARG A 121 -0.34 -30.99 4.00
CA ARG A 121 -1.00 -30.80 2.70
C ARG A 121 -0.64 -32.01 1.85
N MET A 122 -1.61 -32.90 1.65
CA MET A 122 -1.55 -33.95 0.65
C MET A 122 -1.32 -33.28 -0.71
N CYS A 123 -0.10 -33.38 -1.24
CA CYS A 123 0.15 -33.08 -2.63
C CYS A 123 -0.50 -34.20 -3.44
N THR A 124 -1.73 -34.00 -3.89
CA THR A 124 -2.35 -34.89 -4.88
C THR A 124 -1.54 -34.76 -6.16
N ARG A 125 -0.67 -35.74 -6.39
CA ARG A 125 0.04 -35.96 -7.63
C ARG A 125 -0.99 -36.00 -8.76
N ILE A 126 -1.09 -34.92 -9.53
CA ILE A 126 -1.82 -34.93 -10.80
C ILE A 126 -1.05 -35.89 -11.71
N ARG A 127 -1.63 -37.06 -12.00
CA ARG A 127 -1.14 -37.91 -13.08
C ARG A 127 -1.52 -37.23 -14.40
N PRO A 128 -0.61 -37.02 -15.35
CA PRO A 128 -1.04 -36.72 -16.70
C PRO A 128 -1.81 -37.92 -17.26
N ARG A 129 -3.00 -37.69 -17.83
CA ARG A 129 -3.69 -38.68 -18.66
C ARG A 129 -2.87 -38.86 -19.93
N THR A 130 -2.08 -39.92 -20.01
CA THR A 130 -1.57 -40.42 -21.28
C THR A 130 -2.75 -40.99 -22.06
N GLY A 131 -3.24 -40.23 -23.03
CA GLY A 131 -4.08 -40.73 -24.11
C GLY A 131 -3.25 -40.77 -25.38
N TRP A 132 -2.65 -41.92 -25.68
CA TRP A 132 -2.28 -42.28 -27.04
C TRP A 132 -3.32 -43.28 -27.51
N ALA A 133 -4.22 -42.82 -28.37
CA ALA A 133 -5.05 -43.69 -29.19
C ALA A 133 -4.24 -44.08 -30.43
N CYS A 134 -4.39 -45.34 -30.81
CA CYS A 134 -3.76 -46.04 -31.92
C CYS A 134 -3.94 -45.35 -33.28
#